data_AF-A0A918RBA1-F1
#
_entry.id   AF-A0A918RBA1-F1
#
_cell.length_a   1.000
_cell.length_b   1.000
_cell.length_c   1.000
_cell.angle_alpha   90.00
_cell.angle_beta   90.00
_cell.angle_gamma   90.00
#
_symmetry.space_group_name_H-M   'P 1'
#
loop_
_entity.id
_entity.type
_entity.pdbx_description
1 polymer ?
#
loop_
_entity_poly.entity_id
_entity_poly.type
_entity_poly.pdbx_seq_one_letter_code
_entity_poly.pdbx_strand_id
1 'polypeptide(L)' 'MAVAGDVCNKATAALNLRPRTEVEAFFAGFEPIDPGLVQVPFWRPDTPPPPGSEEIGFYGGVGRKAG' A
#
# COMPACT_ATOMS: atom_id res chain seq x y z
N MET A 1 4.61 -11.81 -14.60
CA MET A 1 3.85 -10.61 -14.23
C MET A 1 3.55 -9.82 -15.50
N ALA A 2 2.27 -9.69 -15.87
CA ALA A 2 1.88 -8.71 -16.87
C ALA A 2 2.19 -7.31 -16.32
N VAL A 3 2.84 -6.47 -17.12
CA VAL A 3 3.12 -5.09 -16.74
C VAL A 3 1.76 -4.39 -16.62
N ALA A 4 1.33 -4.07 -15.40
CA ALA A 4 0.01 -3.49 -15.13
C ALA A 4 -0.25 -2.14 -15.84
N GLY A 5 0.75 -1.58 -16.52
CA GLY A 5 0.62 -0.33 -17.28
C GLY A 5 -0.32 -0.43 -18.48
N ASP A 6 -0.36 -1.55 -19.20
CA ASP A 6 -1.04 -1.59 -20.51
C ASP A 6 -2.57 -1.59 -20.42
N VAL A 7 -3.14 -2.07 -19.32
CA VAL A 7 -4.60 -2.05 -19.08
C VAL A 7 -5.07 -0.67 -18.62
N CYS A 8 -4.26 0.05 -17.83
CA CYS A 8 -4.60 1.39 -17.36
C CYS A 8 -4.31 2.50 -18.37
N ASN A 9 -3.42 2.29 -19.34
CA ASN A 9 -3.15 3.27 -20.41
C ASN A 9 -4.36 3.60 -21.29
N LYS A 10 -5.40 2.75 -21.30
CA LYS A 10 -6.66 2.98 -22.02
C LYS A 10 -7.81 3.43 -21.12
N ALA A 11 -7.59 3.50 -19.80
CA ALA A 11 -8.60 3.93 -18.85
C ALA A 11 -8.67 5.46 -18.78
N THR A 12 -9.87 6.01 -18.54
CA THR A 12 -10.06 7.45 -18.32
C THR A 12 -9.54 7.92 -16.96
N ALA A 13 -9.23 6.98 -16.05
CA ALA A 13 -8.58 7.23 -14.77
C ALA A 13 -7.11 6.84 -14.83
N ALA A 14 -6.21 7.80 -14.59
CA ALA A 14 -4.77 7.55 -14.60
C ALA A 14 -4.34 6.70 -13.41
N LEU A 15 -3.68 5.57 -13.68
CA LEU A 15 -3.02 4.77 -12.65
C LEU A 15 -1.62 5.32 -12.39
N ASN A 16 -1.35 5.70 -11.14
CA ASN A 16 -0.04 6.17 -10.70
C ASN A 16 0.50 5.19 -9.66
N LEU A 17 1.33 4.25 -10.12
CA LEU A 17 2.05 3.33 -9.23
C LEU A 17 3.14 4.09 -8.49
N ARG A 18 3.29 3.81 -7.19
CA ARG A 18 4.28 4.45 -6.33
C ARG A 18 5.14 3.40 -5.65
N PRO A 19 6.46 3.61 -5.52
CA PRO A 19 7.28 2.81 -4.64
C PRO A 19 6.85 3.02 -3.18
N ARG A 20 7.21 2.08 -2.30
CA ARG A 20 6.92 2.14 -0.86
C ARG A 20 7.31 3.48 -0.23
N THR A 21 8.51 3.99 -0.54
CA THR A 21 9.05 5.24 0.02
C THR A 21 8.20 6.47 -0.30
N GLU A 22 7.59 6.53 -1.50
CA GLU A 22 6.67 7.61 -1.85
C GLU A 22 5.34 7.49 -1.10
N VAL A 23 4.89 6.28 -0.81
CA VAL A 23 3.70 6.06 0.00
C VAL A 23 3.98 6.44 1.47
N GLU A 24 5.15 6.09 2.00
CA GLU A 24 5.59 6.48 3.34
C GLU A 24 5.64 8.00 3.52
N ALA A 25 5.99 8.75 2.47
CA ALA A 25 6.02 10.21 2.52
C ALA A 25 4.64 10.84 2.82
N PHE A 26 3.53 10.17 2.51
CA PHE A 26 2.19 10.66 2.89
C PHE A 26 1.94 10.64 4.41
N PHE A 27 2.72 9.88 5.17
CA PHE A 27 2.64 9.82 6.63
C PHE A 27 3.46 10.93 7.31
N ALA A 28 4.15 11.79 6.55
CA ALA A 28 4.86 12.93 7.13
C ALA A 28 3.89 13.83 7.93
N GLY A 29 4.22 14.09 9.19
CA GLY A 29 3.37 14.86 10.12
C GLY A 29 2.29 14.03 10.85
N PHE A 30 2.27 12.72 10.66
CA PHE A 30 1.44 11.78 11.41
C PHE A 30 2.32 10.88 12.29
N GLU A 31 1.73 10.35 13.36
CA GLU A 31 2.30 9.28 14.18
C GLU A 31 1.85 7.92 13.61
N PRO A 32 2.73 7.14 12.96
CA PRO A 32 2.35 5.84 12.40
C PRO A 32 1.99 4.84 13.49
N ILE A 33 0.87 4.13 13.30
CA ILE A 33 0.44 3.06 14.18
C ILE A 33 1.08 1.75 13.71
N ASP A 34 1.69 1.01 14.64
CA ASP A 34 2.30 -0.30 14.40
C ASP A 34 1.32 -1.26 13.67
N PRO A 35 1.73 -1.93 12.58
CA PRO A 35 3.11 -2.13 12.07
C PRO A 35 3.64 -1.02 11.14
N GLY A 36 2.97 0.13 11.05
CA GLY A 36 3.29 1.18 10.10
C GLY A 36 2.77 0.85 8.70
N LEU A 37 3.56 1.17 7.67
CA LEU A 37 3.22 0.86 6.28
C LEU A 37 3.72 -0.54 5.91
N VAL A 38 2.80 -1.42 5.50
CA VAL A 38 3.09 -2.79 5.03
C VAL A 38 2.21 -3.11 3.82
N GLN A 39 2.41 -4.25 3.18
CA GLN A 39 1.44 -4.74 2.18
C GLN A 39 0.10 -5.03 2.88
N VAL A 40 -1.02 -4.68 2.24
CA VAL A 40 -2.35 -4.68 2.86
C VAL A 40 -2.70 -5.99 3.61
N PRO A 41 -2.45 -7.21 3.07
CA PRO A 41 -2.75 -8.45 3.78
C PRO A 41 -2.03 -8.62 5.12
N PHE A 42 -0.92 -7.92 5.33
CA PHE A 42 -0.10 -8.04 6.53
C PHE A 42 -0.36 -6.94 7.56
N TRP A 43 -1.30 -6.03 7.30
CA TRP A 43 -1.68 -4.98 8.26
C TRP A 43 -2.70 -5.54 9.26
N ARG A 44 -2.23 -5.86 10.48
CA ARG A 44 -3.02 -6.39 11.61
C ARG A 44 -4.08 -7.42 11.20
N PRO A 45 -3.69 -8.52 10.51
CA PRO A 45 -4.66 -9.47 10.03
C PRO A 45 -5.24 -10.30 11.20
N ASP A 46 -6.54 -10.60 11.14
CA ASP A 46 -7.20 -11.46 12.14
C ASP A 46 -6.75 -12.92 12.06
N THR A 47 -6.27 -13.35 10.89
CA THR A 47 -5.76 -14.70 10.63
C THR A 47 -4.51 -14.64 9.75
N PRO A 48 -3.62 -15.65 9.78
CA PRO A 48 -2.44 -15.67 8.92
C PRO A 48 -2.82 -15.50 7.44
N PRO A 49 -2.18 -14.56 6.70
CA PRO A 49 -2.45 -14.40 5.28
C PRO A 49 -2.15 -15.69 4.50
N PRO A 50 -2.95 -16.03 3.47
CA PRO A 50 -2.70 -17.20 2.65
C PRO A 50 -1.38 -17.07 1.85
N PRO A 51 -0.77 -18.19 1.42
CA PRO A 51 0.40 -18.16 0.55
C PRO A 51 0.15 -17.32 -0.72
N GLY A 52 1.13 -16.52 -1.14
CA GLY A 52 1.01 -15.61 -2.29
C GLY A 52 0.50 -14.22 -1.93
N SER A 53 0.17 -13.95 -0.67
CA SER A 53 -0.25 -12.61 -0.20
C SER A 53 0.84 -11.55 -0.40
N GLU A 54 2.10 -11.95 -0.44
CA GLU A 54 3.27 -11.15 -0.77
C GLU A 54 3.28 -10.63 -2.22
N GLU A 55 2.44 -11.16 -3.12
CA GLU A 55 2.32 -10.67 -4.50
C GLU A 55 1.42 -9.43 -4.62
N ILE A 56 0.70 -9.06 -3.55
CA ILE A 56 -0.19 -7.89 -3.56
C ILE A 56 0.62 -6.59 -3.67
N GLY A 57 0.43 -5.85 -4.78
CA GLY A 57 1.12 -4.58 -5.04
C GLY A 57 0.61 -3.36 -4.25
N PHE A 58 -0.30 -3.55 -3.29
CA PHE A 58 -0.89 -2.46 -2.49
C PHE A 58 -0.25 -2.38 -1.10
N TYR A 59 0.14 -1.16 -0.72
CA TYR A 59 0.57 -0.83 0.63
C TYR A 59 -0.58 -0.22 1.44
N GLY A 60 -0.62 -0.49 2.74
CA GLY A 60 -1.60 0.04 3.70
C GLY A 60 -0.94 0.34 5.05
N GLY A 61 -1.43 1.39 5.71
CA GLY A 61 -0.93 1.86 7.00
C GLY A 61 -1.87 2.90 7.59
N VAL A 62 -1.79 3.11 8.91
CA VAL A 62 -2.62 4.11 9.62
C VAL A 62 -1.72 5.06 10.38
N GLY A 63 -1.98 6.36 10.25
CA GLY A 63 -1.28 7.42 10.96
C GLY A 63 -2.26 8.26 11.77
N ARG A 64 -1.95 8.50 13.04
CA ARG A 64 -2.70 9.45 13.87
C ARG A 64 -2.19 10.85 13.60
N LYS A 65 -3.08 11.82 13.41
CA LYS A 65 -2.69 13.23 13.31
C LYS A 65 -2.07 13.66 14.64
N ALA A 66 -0.83 14.17 14.61
CA ALA A 66 -0.22 14.77 15.79
C ALA A 66 -1.11 15.93 16.29
N GLY A 67 -1.31 15.99 17.60
CA GLY A 67 -2.11 17.02 18.27
C GLY A 67 -1.52 18.41 18.14
#